data_AF-A0A947UHU1-F1
#
_entry.id   AF-A0A947UHU1-F1
#
_cell.length_a   1.000
_cell.length_b   1.000
_cell.length_c   1.000
_cell.angle_alpha   90.00
_cell.angle_beta   90.00
_cell.angle_gamma   90.00
#
_symmetry.space_group_name_H-M   'P 1'
#
loop_
_entity.id
_entity.type
_entity.pdbx_description
1 polymer ?
#
loop_
_entity_poly.entity_id
_entity_poly.type
_entity_poly.pdbx_seq_one_letter_code
_entity_poly.pdbx_strand_id
1 'polypeptide(L)'
;MDFDLRFIYQRSVILGVKPSQFLNFARYRNSPIYDIMCEWSKWNLQTKISLHALSKVLGIPSPKEGEIEAKDVAQAYKDGRIKEICQYCEKDVETTRKIYKKMIFEID
;
A
#
# COMPACT_ATOMS: atom_id res chain seq x y z
N MET A 1 -7.53 5.90 4.03
CA MET A 1 -6.35 5.81 4.91
C MET A 1 -6.59 4.80 6.04
N ASP A 2 -6.87 3.56 5.62
CA ASP A 2 -7.67 2.65 6.43
C ASP A 2 -6.86 1.46 6.95
N PHE A 3 -5.54 1.47 6.79
CA PHE A 3 -4.69 0.38 7.25
C PHE A 3 -3.31 0.87 7.71
N ASP A 4 -2.36 1.12 6.80
CA ASP A 4 -0.93 1.24 7.11
C ASP A 4 -0.61 2.29 8.18
N LEU A 5 -0.99 3.55 7.96
CA LEU A 5 -0.68 4.62 8.90
C LEU A 5 -1.39 4.44 10.24
N ARG A 6 -2.63 3.93 10.24
CA ARG A 6 -3.35 3.65 11.47
C ARG A 6 -2.68 2.54 12.26
N PHE A 7 -2.23 1.48 11.59
CA PHE A 7 -1.52 0.37 12.21
C PHE A 7 -0.17 0.83 12.78
N ILE A 8 0.61 1.60 12.02
CA ILE A 8 1.87 2.20 12.48
C ILE A 8 1.64 3.06 13.72
N TYR A 9 0.65 3.94 13.69
CA TYR A 9 0.30 4.79 14.84
C TYR A 9 -0.05 3.96 16.08
N GLN A 10 -0.93 2.97 15.94
CA GLN A 10 -1.35 2.11 17.04
C GLN A 10 -0.17 1.32 17.64
N ARG A 11 0.69 0.73 16.80
CA ARG A 11 1.89 0.02 17.25
C ARG A 11 2.91 0.94 17.91
N SER A 12 3.05 2.15 17.40
CA SER A 12 3.89 3.21 17.98
C SER A 12 3.44 3.57 19.40
N VAL A 13 2.14 3.77 19.60
CA VAL A 13 1.55 4.01 20.93
C VAL A 13 1.80 2.84 21.88
N ILE A 14 1.52 1.61 21.44
CA ILE A 14 1.69 0.40 22.28
C ILE A 14 3.15 0.21 22.71
N LEU A 15 4.10 0.48 21.81
CA LEU A 15 5.53 0.29 22.08
C LEU A 15 6.20 1.50 22.72
N GLY A 16 5.49 2.62 22.89
CA GLY A 16 6.06 3.87 23.40
C GLY A 16 7.10 4.50 22.45
N VAL A 17 7.04 4.18 21.15
CA VAL A 17 7.97 4.69 20.13
C VAL A 17 7.27 5.79 19.34
N LYS A 18 7.83 7.01 19.33
CA LYS A 18 7.28 8.12 18.54
C LYS A 18 7.57 7.91 17.04
N PRO A 19 6.57 8.01 16.14
CA PRO A 19 6.82 8.02 14.70
C PRO A 19 7.79 9.14 14.30
N SER A 20 8.72 8.83 13.40
CA SER A 20 9.70 9.80 12.88
C SER A 20 9.08 10.86 11.97
N GLN A 21 7.89 10.59 11.42
CA GLN A 21 7.17 11.46 10.51
C GLN A 21 5.79 11.83 11.07
N PHE A 22 5.29 12.99 10.70
CA PHE A 22 3.92 13.38 11.03
C PHE A 22 2.92 12.51 10.25
N LEU A 23 2.17 11.68 10.97
CA LEU A 23 1.10 10.86 10.41
C LEU A 23 -0.18 11.69 10.34
N ASN A 24 -0.44 12.33 9.20
CA ASN A 24 -1.67 13.10 8.99
C ASN A 24 -2.84 12.15 8.72
N PHE A 25 -3.95 12.29 9.47
CA PHE A 25 -5.20 11.53 9.27
C PHE A 25 -6.35 12.32 8.65
N ALA A 26 -6.09 13.55 8.18
CA ALA A 26 -7.10 14.38 7.54
C ALA A 26 -7.67 13.68 6.29
N ARG A 27 -9.00 13.59 6.22
CA ARG A 27 -9.72 13.06 5.05
C ARG A 27 -9.69 14.07 3.90
N TYR A 28 -9.83 13.60 2.66
CA TYR A 28 -9.91 14.43 1.45
C TYR A 28 -8.65 15.28 1.19
N ARG A 29 -7.47 14.74 1.52
CA ARG A 29 -6.18 15.37 1.22
C ARG A 29 -5.25 14.39 0.53
N ASN A 30 -4.56 14.88 -0.48
CA ASN A 30 -3.57 14.13 -1.26
C ASN A 30 -2.12 14.50 -0.93
N SER A 31 -1.90 15.39 0.06
CA SER A 31 -0.59 15.84 0.52
C SER A 31 -0.57 16.03 2.05
N PRO A 32 0.52 15.63 2.74
CA PRO A 32 1.75 15.02 2.19
C PRO A 32 1.61 13.53 1.84
N ILE A 33 0.46 12.92 2.12
CA ILE A 33 0.18 11.50 1.85
C ILE A 33 -0.78 11.38 0.69
N TYR A 34 -0.38 10.66 -0.35
CA TYR A 34 -1.21 10.33 -1.50
C TYR A 34 -1.62 8.86 -1.44
N ASP A 35 -2.83 8.59 -0.94
CA ASP A 35 -3.40 7.23 -0.88
C ASP A 35 -4.06 6.91 -2.23
N ILE A 36 -3.39 6.11 -3.08
CA ILE A 36 -3.85 5.81 -4.45
C ILE A 36 -5.24 5.16 -4.49
N MET A 37 -5.62 4.38 -3.47
CA MET A 37 -6.93 3.76 -3.40
C MET A 37 -8.01 4.83 -3.14
N CYS A 38 -7.76 5.72 -2.17
CA CYS A 38 -8.69 6.79 -1.83
C CYS A 38 -8.80 7.83 -2.95
N GLU A 39 -7.69 8.19 -3.59
CA GLU A 39 -7.67 9.16 -4.69
C GLU A 39 -8.32 8.60 -5.96
N TRP A 40 -8.20 7.30 -6.21
CA TRP A 40 -8.89 6.62 -7.30
C TRP A 40 -10.41 6.59 -7.07
N SER A 41 -10.85 6.24 -5.86
CA SER A 41 -12.27 6.17 -5.52
C SER A 41 -12.90 7.54 -5.22
N LYS A 42 -12.14 8.64 -5.36
CA LYS A 42 -12.53 10.01 -4.96
C LYS A 42 -13.12 10.02 -3.55
N TRP A 43 -12.47 9.30 -2.65
CA TRP A 43 -12.79 9.21 -1.23
C TRP A 43 -14.16 8.59 -0.92
N ASN A 44 -14.80 7.94 -1.90
CA ASN A 44 -15.93 7.05 -1.68
C ASN A 44 -15.42 5.72 -1.10
N LEU A 45 -15.76 5.47 0.17
CA LEU A 45 -15.29 4.29 0.91
C LEU A 45 -16.06 3.01 0.56
N GLN A 46 -17.18 3.11 -0.16
CA GLN A 46 -17.96 1.96 -0.63
C GLN A 46 -17.38 1.35 -1.91
N THR A 47 -16.55 2.11 -2.64
CA THR A 47 -16.01 1.72 -3.94
C THR A 47 -14.49 1.51 -3.89
N LYS A 48 -14.00 0.88 -2.82
CA LYS A 48 -12.57 0.54 -2.69
C LYS A 48 -12.15 -0.44 -3.78
N ILE A 49 -10.93 -0.26 -4.27
CA ILE A 49 -10.32 -1.12 -5.28
C ILE A 49 -9.04 -1.74 -4.72
N SER A 50 -8.76 -2.99 -5.07
CA SER A 50 -7.48 -3.62 -4.72
C SER A 50 -6.34 -3.10 -5.59
N LEU A 51 -5.11 -3.13 -5.08
CA LEU A 51 -3.91 -2.78 -5.85
C LEU A 51 -3.82 -3.56 -7.16
N HIS A 52 -4.12 -4.86 -7.12
CA HIS A 52 -4.16 -5.75 -8.29
C HIS A 52 -5.19 -5.32 -9.34
N ALA A 53 -6.41 -5.00 -8.92
CA ALA A 53 -7.45 -4.57 -9.85
C ALA A 53 -7.12 -3.20 -10.46
N LEU A 54 -6.61 -2.28 -9.64
CA LEU A 54 -6.21 -0.96 -10.11
C LEU A 54 -5.03 -1.03 -11.08
N SER A 55 -4.03 -1.88 -10.81
CA SER A 55 -2.89 -2.05 -11.73
C SER A 55 -3.36 -2.57 -13.10
N LYS A 56 -4.27 -3.55 -13.13
CA LYS A 56 -4.85 -4.09 -14.37
C LYS A 56 -5.63 -3.04 -15.16
N VAL A 57 -6.51 -2.27 -14.50
CA VAL A 57 -7.27 -1.19 -15.15
C VAL A 57 -6.33 -0.14 -15.75
N LEU A 58 -5.20 0.11 -15.11
CA LEU A 58 -4.20 1.07 -15.56
C LEU A 58 -3.15 0.49 -16.51
N GLY A 59 -3.25 -0.78 -16.91
CA GLY A 59 -2.26 -1.42 -17.80
C GLY A 59 -0.86 -1.54 -17.19
N ILE A 60 -0.76 -1.61 -15.86
CA ILE A 60 0.47 -1.77 -15.10
C ILE A 60 0.60 -3.24 -14.67
N PRO A 61 1.77 -3.89 -14.87
CA PRO A 61 2.00 -5.26 -14.41
C PRO A 61 1.62 -5.43 -12.94
N SER A 62 0.91 -6.51 -12.64
CA SER A 62 0.36 -6.72 -11.31
C SER A 62 1.43 -7.26 -10.35
N PRO A 63 1.41 -6.88 -9.06
CA PRO A 63 2.33 -7.42 -8.06
C PRO A 63 2.03 -8.89 -7.72
N LYS A 64 0.82 -9.38 -8.02
CA LYS A 64 0.36 -10.75 -7.73
C LYS A 64 0.92 -11.84 -8.67
N GLU A 65 1.87 -11.54 -9.53
CA GLU A 65 2.51 -12.55 -10.40
C GLU A 65 3.64 -13.30 -9.67
N GLY A 66 3.49 -13.55 -8.36
CA GLY A 66 4.50 -14.19 -7.51
C GLY A 66 3.91 -15.32 -6.65
N GLU A 67 4.78 -16.05 -5.96
CA GLU A 67 4.43 -17.26 -5.19
C GLU A 67 3.81 -16.98 -3.82
N ILE A 68 3.95 -15.75 -3.30
CA ILE A 68 3.36 -15.33 -2.02
C ILE A 68 2.20 -14.38 -2.28
N GLU A 69 1.06 -14.65 -1.64
CA GLU A 69 -0.02 -13.71 -1.46
C GLU A 69 -0.09 -13.23 0.00
N ALA A 70 -0.88 -12.18 0.26
CA ALA A 70 -1.06 -11.62 1.61
C ALA A 70 -1.46 -12.67 2.67
N LYS A 71 -2.21 -13.72 2.29
CA LYS A 71 -2.62 -14.82 3.18
C LYS A 71 -1.44 -15.71 3.61
N ASP A 72 -0.39 -15.77 2.79
CA ASP A 72 0.74 -16.68 2.97
C ASP A 72 1.86 -16.05 3.82
N VAL A 73 1.86 -14.71 3.97
CA VAL A 73 2.91 -13.95 4.68
C VAL A 73 3.14 -14.46 6.10
N ALA A 74 2.07 -14.76 6.85
CA ALA A 74 2.19 -15.24 8.22
C ALA A 74 2.88 -16.60 8.32
N GLN A 75 2.58 -17.51 7.40
CA GLN A 75 3.20 -18.84 7.37
C GLN A 75 4.63 -18.75 6.83
N ALA A 76 4.86 -18.03 5.74
CA ALA A 76 6.18 -17.79 5.18
C ALA A 76 7.15 -17.18 6.22
N TYR A 77 6.67 -16.28 7.07
CA TYR A 77 7.48 -15.72 8.15
C TYR A 77 7.89 -16.78 9.18
N LYS A 78 6.96 -17.64 9.61
CA LYS A 78 7.23 -18.75 10.53
C LYS A 78 8.21 -19.76 9.94
N ASP A 79 8.13 -19.99 8.63
CA ASP A 79 9.01 -20.89 7.89
C ASP A 79 10.38 -20.27 7.58
N GLY A 80 10.64 -19.02 7.99
CA GLY A 80 11.91 -18.33 7.72
C GLY A 80 12.08 -17.88 6.26
N ARG A 81 11.02 -17.92 5.44
CA ARG A 81 11.01 -17.49 4.03
C ARG A 81 10.96 -15.96 3.88
N ILE A 82 11.86 -15.28 4.58
CA ILE A 82 11.89 -13.80 4.67
C ILE A 82 12.17 -13.15 3.31
N LYS A 83 13.06 -13.75 2.50
CA LYS A 83 13.42 -13.23 1.18
C LYS A 83 12.22 -13.10 0.24
N GLU A 84 11.34 -14.10 0.26
CA GLU A 84 10.13 -14.10 -0.57
C GLU A 84 9.14 -13.02 -0.10
N ILE A 85 9.00 -12.81 1.21
CA ILE A 85 8.19 -11.72 1.78
C ILE A 85 8.74 -10.36 1.35
N CYS A 86 10.06 -10.15 1.42
CA CYS A 86 10.69 -8.91 0.97
C CYS A 86 10.40 -8.64 -0.51
N GLN A 87 10.57 -9.63 -1.38
CA GLN A 87 10.27 -9.52 -2.81
C GLN A 87 8.78 -9.20 -3.06
N TYR A 88 7.87 -9.81 -2.30
CA TYR A 88 6.45 -9.49 -2.35
C TYR A 88 6.19 -8.01 -2.00
N CYS A 89 6.75 -7.52 -0.88
CA CYS A 89 6.59 -6.12 -0.46
C CYS A 89 7.22 -5.12 -1.44
N GLU A 90 8.39 -5.43 -2.00
CA GLU A 90 9.06 -4.59 -3.01
C GLU A 90 8.20 -4.42 -4.26
N LYS A 91 7.57 -5.50 -4.74
CA LYS A 91 6.64 -5.46 -5.89
C LYS A 91 5.41 -4.61 -5.61
N ASP A 92 4.83 -4.68 -4.40
CA ASP A 92 3.69 -3.85 -4.01
C ASP A 92 4.08 -2.35 -4.00
N VAL A 93 5.26 -2.00 -3.47
CA VAL A 93 5.78 -0.62 -3.48
C VAL A 93 6.01 -0.11 -4.91
N GLU A 94 6.64 -0.91 -5.76
CA GLU A 94 6.93 -0.52 -7.14
C GLU A 94 5.65 -0.34 -7.97
N THR A 95 4.68 -1.25 -7.81
CA THR A 95 3.36 -1.12 -8.44
C THR A 95 2.65 0.15 -7.97
N THR A 96 2.67 0.41 -6.66
CA THR A 96 2.06 1.61 -6.06
C THR A 96 2.68 2.88 -6.62
N ARG A 97 4.01 2.94 -6.78
CA ARG A 97 4.71 4.07 -7.39
C ARG A 97 4.29 4.29 -8.84
N LYS A 98 4.23 3.22 -9.65
CA LYS A 98 3.79 3.32 -11.06
C LYS A 98 2.36 3.82 -11.18
N ILE A 99 1.46 3.33 -10.32
CA ILE A 99 0.07 3.79 -10.28
C ILE A 99 0.01 5.27 -9.89
N TYR A 100 0.75 5.67 -8.85
CA TYR A 100 0.82 7.06 -8.42
C TYR A 100 1.25 7.98 -9.56
N LYS A 101 2.39 7.71 -10.20
CA LYS A 101 2.90 8.45 -11.36
C LYS A 101 1.85 8.59 -12.47
N LYS A 102 1.19 7.48 -12.82
CA LYS A 102 0.13 7.47 -13.83
C LYS A 102 -1.10 8.31 -13.42
N MET A 103 -1.51 8.28 -12.16
CA MET A 103 -2.64 9.08 -11.66
C MET A 103 -2.36 10.59 -11.63
N ILE A 104 -1.09 10.99 -11.47
CA ILE A 104 -0.68 12.40 -11.54
C ILE A 104 -0.26 12.84 -12.95
N PHE A 105 -0.45 11.98 -13.97
CA PHE A 105 -0.05 12.22 -15.36
C PHE A 105 1.46 12.48 -15.55
N GLU A 106 2.29 11.98 -14.63
CA GLU A 106 3.74 11.91 -14.79
C GLU A 106 4.05 10.61 -15.54
N ILE A 107 4.03 10.70 -16.87
CA ILE A 107 4.33 9.58 -17.76
C ILE A 107 5.78 9.74 -18.20
N ASP A 108 6.63 8.79 -17.82
CA ASP A 108 7.99 8.66 -18.34
C ASP A 108 7.97 8.28 -19.84
#